data_AF-A0A9C7WG97-F1
#
_entry.id   AF-A0A9C7WG97-F1
#
_cell.length_a   1.000
_cell.length_b   1.000
_cell.length_c   1.000
_cell.angle_alpha   90.00
_cell.angle_beta   90.00
_cell.angle_gamma   90.00
#
_symmetry.space_group_name_H-M   'P 1'
#
loop_
_entity.id
_entity.type
_entity.pdbx_description
1 polymer ?
#
loop_
_entity_poly.entity_id
_entity_poly.type
_entity_poly.pdbx_seq_one_letter_code
_entity_poly.pdbx_strand_id
1 'polypeptide(L)'
;MKKKLVIIGLDSLVPTLTYRFVKKGVMPSFGELMGKGTHGRAIPSFPTHTPTNWTTIATGADVFIHGVDVFRYDTRLRKAESIWQAVERQGGYSILLRYPGTWPRDFSCGIVFDQGGNLPSLFRLAMAQVHLVGERVEYVGGMHGTVGSMEVRLSPARGWKGLPPSNPEPLEGEISITTDDNKRELLRLFVLLMPERGRYRKVLINRRKDLRNPLCVLEEGGWSDFLVHTFRWKGRSVKAAFRFKLMLLSPRGDKLRLYRSEVYPVEGFSYPEGITEELTENCGPYIGTPGR
;
A
#
# COMPACT_ATOMS: atom_id res chain seq x y z
N MET A 1 -1.85 -29.91 24.04
CA MET A 1 -1.88 -28.62 23.31
C MET A 1 -2.99 -28.66 22.25
N LYS A 2 -3.80 -27.60 22.13
CA LYS A 2 -4.70 -27.46 20.98
C LYS A 2 -3.86 -27.23 19.72
N LYS A 3 -4.12 -27.99 18.65
CA LYS A 3 -3.47 -27.78 17.35
C LYS A 3 -4.02 -26.47 16.74
N LYS A 4 -3.14 -25.64 16.19
CA LYS A 4 -3.51 -24.42 15.44
C LYS A 4 -3.61 -24.75 13.96
N LEU A 5 -4.59 -24.17 13.27
CA LEU A 5 -4.71 -24.22 11.81
C LEU A 5 -4.19 -22.91 11.22
N VAL A 6 -3.35 -22.99 10.20
CA VAL A 6 -2.88 -21.83 9.44
C VAL A 6 -3.21 -22.07 7.98
N ILE A 7 -3.92 -21.11 7.38
CA ILE A 7 -4.25 -21.11 5.95
C ILE A 7 -3.50 -19.94 5.33
N ILE A 8 -2.62 -20.23 4.36
CA ILE A 8 -1.87 -19.22 3.62
C ILE A 8 -2.35 -19.30 2.17
N GLY A 9 -2.93 -18.21 1.67
CA GLY A 9 -3.27 -18.10 0.26
C GLY A 9 -2.26 -17.21 -0.46
N LEU A 10 -1.85 -17.65 -1.64
CA LEU A 10 -0.95 -16.92 -2.54
C LEU A 10 -1.73 -16.60 -3.81
N ASP A 11 -2.13 -15.33 -3.97
CA ASP A 11 -2.95 -14.91 -5.11
C ASP A 11 -2.19 -15.09 -6.43
N SER A 12 -2.87 -15.59 -7.45
CA SER A 12 -2.33 -15.88 -8.79
C SER A 12 -1.13 -16.85 -8.81
N LEU A 13 -0.94 -17.69 -7.78
CA LEU A 13 0.09 -18.73 -7.81
C LEU A 13 -0.22 -19.76 -8.90
N VAL A 14 0.71 -19.94 -9.85
CA VAL A 14 0.57 -20.91 -10.95
C VAL A 14 1.22 -22.25 -10.56
N PRO A 15 0.46 -23.34 -10.37
CA PRO A 15 1.02 -24.63 -9.92
C PRO A 15 2.08 -25.19 -10.86
N THR A 16 1.87 -25.07 -12.18
CA THR A 16 2.84 -25.54 -13.18
C THR A 16 4.20 -24.86 -13.06
N LEU A 17 4.23 -23.55 -12.82
CA LEU A 17 5.48 -22.82 -12.60
C LEU A 17 6.11 -23.19 -11.26
N THR A 18 5.29 -23.30 -10.21
CA THR A 18 5.73 -23.70 -8.87
C THR A 18 6.45 -25.04 -8.90
N TYR A 19 5.84 -26.08 -9.51
CA TYR A 19 6.47 -27.40 -9.63
C TYR A 19 7.75 -27.36 -10.45
N ARG A 20 7.79 -26.58 -11.55
CA ARG A 20 9.00 -26.41 -12.34
C ARG A 20 10.14 -25.80 -11.53
N PHE A 21 9.86 -24.80 -10.71
CA PHE A 21 10.87 -24.11 -9.89
C PHE A 21 11.31 -24.92 -8.67
N VAL A 22 10.40 -25.68 -8.05
CA VAL A 22 10.76 -26.67 -7.03
C VAL A 22 11.71 -27.72 -7.62
N LYS A 23 11.40 -28.28 -8.80
CA LYS A 23 12.27 -29.25 -9.49
C LYS A 23 13.67 -28.68 -9.82
N LYS A 24 13.77 -27.38 -10.07
CA LYS A 24 15.05 -26.68 -10.30
C LYS A 24 15.83 -26.37 -9.02
N GLY A 25 15.27 -26.64 -7.83
CA GLY A 25 15.91 -26.36 -6.55
C GLY A 25 15.86 -24.88 -6.11
N VAL A 26 15.12 -24.01 -6.81
CA VAL A 26 15.08 -22.56 -6.53
C VAL A 26 13.92 -22.15 -5.60
N MET A 27 13.08 -23.11 -5.18
CA MET A 27 12.01 -22.90 -4.20
C MET A 27 12.11 -23.92 -3.05
N PRO A 28 13.16 -23.84 -2.22
CA PRO A 28 13.47 -24.87 -1.22
C PRO A 28 12.34 -25.07 -0.19
N SER A 29 11.73 -23.98 0.29
CA SER A 29 10.62 -24.06 1.26
C SER A 29 9.38 -24.75 0.70
N PHE A 30 9.04 -24.53 -0.58
CA PHE A 30 7.96 -25.28 -1.23
C PHE A 30 8.32 -26.75 -1.41
N GLY A 31 9.57 -27.05 -1.79
CA GLY A 31 10.07 -28.43 -1.89
C GLY A 31 9.94 -29.17 -0.56
N GLU A 32 10.31 -28.54 0.55
CA GLU A 32 10.16 -29.12 1.89
C GLU A 32 8.70 -29.34 2.27
N LEU A 33 7.82 -28.35 2.08
CA LEU A 33 6.39 -28.47 2.36
C LEU A 33 5.73 -29.58 1.54
N MET A 34 6.08 -29.69 0.26
CA MET A 34 5.58 -30.75 -0.62
C MET A 34 6.09 -32.13 -0.21
N GLY A 35 7.34 -32.26 0.27
CA GLY A 35 7.91 -33.53 0.70
C GLY A 35 7.42 -34.01 2.07
N LYS A 36 7.00 -33.10 2.95
CA LYS A 36 6.48 -33.42 4.30
C LYS A 36 4.96 -33.51 4.36
N GLY A 37 4.26 -33.19 3.28
CA GLY A 37 2.80 -33.08 3.25
C GLY A 37 2.18 -33.63 1.96
N THR A 38 0.98 -33.15 1.65
CA THR A 38 0.25 -33.51 0.44
C THR A 38 0.08 -32.28 -0.44
N HIS A 39 0.21 -32.46 -1.75
CA HIS A 39 -0.03 -31.41 -2.72
C HIS A 39 -0.81 -31.95 -3.93
N GLY A 40 -1.58 -31.08 -4.57
CA GLY A 40 -2.36 -31.43 -5.75
C GLY A 40 -2.80 -30.18 -6.51
N ARG A 41 -3.54 -30.40 -7.59
CA ARG A 41 -4.20 -29.34 -8.36
C ARG A 41 -5.67 -29.32 -7.99
N ALA A 42 -6.24 -28.11 -7.91
CA ALA A 42 -7.67 -27.90 -7.73
C ALA A 42 -8.21 -27.07 -8.91
N ILE A 43 -9.47 -27.30 -9.26
CA ILE A 43 -10.19 -26.46 -10.23
C ILE A 43 -10.73 -25.26 -9.46
N PRO A 44 -10.51 -24.02 -9.94
CA PRO A 44 -11.09 -22.83 -9.31
C PRO A 44 -12.60 -22.78 -9.52
N SER A 45 -13.30 -22.02 -8.68
CA SER A 45 -14.70 -21.65 -8.98
C SER A 45 -14.73 -20.60 -10.10
N PHE A 46 -15.76 -20.69 -10.94
CA PHE A 46 -15.98 -19.76 -12.04
C PHE A 46 -17.03 -18.72 -11.66
N PRO A 47 -16.83 -17.42 -11.97
CA PRO A 47 -15.71 -16.89 -12.74
C PRO A 47 -14.43 -16.80 -11.89
N THR A 48 -13.25 -16.86 -12.51
CA THR A 48 -11.95 -16.95 -11.82
C THR A 48 -11.46 -15.61 -11.23
N HIS A 49 -12.36 -14.88 -10.58
CA HIS A 49 -12.08 -13.62 -9.92
C HIS A 49 -11.56 -13.90 -8.51
N THR A 50 -10.68 -13.02 -8.03
CA THR A 50 -10.18 -13.01 -6.66
C THR A 50 -11.33 -13.11 -5.63
N PRO A 51 -12.31 -12.19 -5.55
CA PRO A 51 -13.35 -12.26 -4.51
C PRO A 51 -14.17 -13.56 -4.56
N THR A 52 -14.45 -14.09 -5.75
CA THR A 52 -15.13 -15.38 -5.92
C THR A 52 -14.34 -16.52 -5.29
N ASN A 53 -13.11 -16.73 -5.74
CA ASN A 53 -12.31 -17.89 -5.31
C ASN A 53 -11.85 -17.81 -3.85
N TRP A 54 -11.55 -16.61 -3.34
CA TRP A 54 -11.25 -16.44 -1.92
C TRP A 54 -12.49 -16.67 -1.04
N THR A 55 -13.69 -16.38 -1.54
CA THR A 55 -14.93 -16.74 -0.86
C THR A 55 -15.16 -18.25 -0.89
N THR A 56 -14.91 -18.92 -2.01
CA THR A 56 -14.97 -20.39 -2.12
C THR A 56 -14.07 -21.07 -1.08
N ILE A 57 -12.83 -20.60 -0.93
CA ILE A 57 -11.90 -21.13 0.09
C ILE A 57 -12.44 -20.86 1.51
N ALA A 58 -13.01 -19.67 1.73
CA ALA A 58 -13.49 -19.28 3.05
C ALA A 58 -14.71 -20.10 3.49
N THR A 59 -15.58 -20.51 2.56
CA THR A 59 -16.87 -21.17 2.88
C THR A 59 -16.87 -22.66 2.61
N GLY A 60 -15.94 -23.17 1.79
CA GLY A 60 -15.98 -24.53 1.25
C GLY A 60 -17.15 -24.76 0.27
N ALA A 61 -17.82 -23.70 -0.16
CA ALA A 61 -18.97 -23.76 -1.07
C ALA A 61 -18.61 -23.14 -2.42
N ASP A 62 -19.27 -23.53 -3.50
CA ASP A 62 -19.07 -22.96 -4.84
C ASP A 62 -19.87 -21.66 -5.05
N VAL A 63 -19.62 -20.94 -6.15
CA VAL A 63 -20.18 -19.61 -6.44
C VAL A 63 -21.71 -19.59 -6.42
N PHE A 64 -22.36 -20.67 -6.85
CA PHE A 64 -23.82 -20.76 -6.87
C PHE A 64 -24.43 -20.84 -5.47
N ILE A 65 -23.64 -21.21 -4.46
CA ILE A 65 -24.04 -21.28 -3.06
C ILE A 65 -23.67 -19.98 -2.34
N HIS A 66 -22.38 -19.60 -2.37
CA HIS A 66 -21.94 -18.42 -1.61
C HIS A 66 -22.31 -17.09 -2.29
N GLY A 67 -22.65 -17.08 -3.58
CA GLY A 67 -23.24 -15.94 -4.28
C GLY A 67 -22.30 -14.78 -4.60
N VAL A 68 -20.98 -14.98 -4.54
CA VAL A 68 -19.99 -13.93 -4.83
C VAL A 68 -19.39 -14.17 -6.21
N ASP A 69 -20.01 -13.62 -7.24
CA ASP A 69 -19.68 -13.77 -8.66
C ASP A 69 -19.14 -12.48 -9.32
N VAL A 70 -19.12 -11.38 -8.58
CA VAL A 70 -18.67 -10.06 -9.04
C VAL A 70 -17.30 -9.69 -8.48
N PHE A 71 -16.57 -8.82 -9.19
CA PHE A 71 -15.30 -8.26 -8.71
C PHE A 71 -15.55 -7.17 -7.63
N ARG A 72 -16.07 -7.58 -6.47
CA ARG A 72 -16.33 -6.70 -5.32
C ARG A 72 -15.98 -7.41 -4.02
N TYR A 73 -15.25 -6.72 -3.14
CA TYR A 73 -14.80 -7.22 -1.86
C TYR A 73 -15.69 -6.66 -0.76
N ASP A 74 -16.84 -7.30 -0.56
CA ASP A 74 -17.81 -6.91 0.45
C ASP A 74 -18.39 -8.17 1.08
N THR A 75 -18.12 -8.36 2.37
CA THR A 75 -18.54 -9.55 3.12
C THR A 75 -20.06 -9.75 3.05
N ARG A 76 -20.84 -8.69 2.90
CA ARG A 76 -22.32 -8.75 2.85
C ARG A 76 -22.86 -9.43 1.59
N LEU A 77 -22.02 -9.67 0.58
CA LEU A 77 -22.42 -10.41 -0.63
C LEU A 77 -22.41 -11.91 -0.42
N ARG A 78 -21.65 -12.37 0.57
CA ARG A 78 -21.49 -13.79 0.85
C ARG A 78 -22.75 -14.31 1.54
N LYS A 79 -23.34 -15.34 0.94
CA LYS A 79 -24.56 -16.02 1.43
C LYS A 79 -24.29 -17.29 2.24
N ALA A 80 -23.05 -17.78 2.21
CA ALA A 80 -22.64 -18.99 2.92
C ALA A 80 -21.78 -18.66 4.14
N GLU A 81 -21.89 -19.48 5.17
CA GLU A 81 -21.04 -19.39 6.36
C GLU A 81 -19.56 -19.59 6.00
N SER A 82 -18.70 -18.83 6.65
CA SER A 82 -17.24 -19.00 6.54
C SER A 82 -16.64 -19.86 7.63
N ILE A 83 -15.43 -20.34 7.38
CA ILE A 83 -14.64 -21.13 8.32
C ILE A 83 -14.40 -20.38 9.64
N TRP A 84 -14.21 -19.05 9.62
CA TRP A 84 -14.01 -18.28 10.85
C TRP A 84 -15.31 -18.12 11.66
N GLN A 85 -16.46 -18.03 11.00
CA GLN A 85 -17.77 -18.09 11.68
C GLN A 85 -18.03 -19.48 12.26
N ALA A 86 -17.70 -20.54 11.52
CA ALA A 86 -17.81 -21.90 12.01
C ALA A 86 -16.89 -22.14 13.23
N VAL A 87 -15.68 -21.58 13.22
CA VAL A 87 -14.75 -21.59 14.37
C VAL A 87 -15.31 -20.80 15.55
N GLU A 88 -15.84 -19.60 15.32
CA GLU A 88 -16.47 -18.78 16.37
C GLU A 88 -17.66 -19.51 17.03
N ARG A 89 -18.53 -20.16 16.24
CA ARG A 89 -19.66 -20.95 16.76
C ARG A 89 -19.21 -22.08 17.71
N GLN A 90 -17.99 -22.58 17.52
CA GLN A 90 -17.38 -23.60 18.40
C GLN A 90 -16.57 -22.99 19.56
N GLY A 91 -16.70 -21.69 19.81
CA GLY A 91 -15.96 -20.97 20.85
C GLY A 91 -14.47 -20.79 20.53
N GLY A 92 -14.09 -20.88 19.25
CA GLY A 92 -12.73 -20.69 18.78
C GLY A 92 -12.38 -19.23 18.50
N TYR A 93 -11.10 -18.98 18.20
CA TYR A 93 -10.54 -17.65 17.94
C TYR A 93 -9.84 -17.63 16.58
N SER A 94 -10.17 -16.64 15.74
CA SER A 94 -9.61 -16.52 14.37
C SER A 94 -8.75 -15.27 14.22
N ILE A 95 -7.68 -15.35 13.42
CA ILE A 95 -6.87 -14.18 13.02
C ILE A 95 -6.91 -14.12 11.50
N LEU A 96 -7.48 -13.05 10.94
CA LEU A 96 -7.56 -12.82 9.50
C LEU A 96 -6.63 -11.67 9.13
N LEU A 97 -5.56 -11.98 8.41
CA LEU A 97 -4.58 -11.01 7.93
C LEU A 97 -4.72 -10.85 6.43
N ARG A 98 -5.25 -9.70 5.99
CA ARG A 98 -5.44 -9.31 4.58
C ARG A 98 -6.15 -10.38 3.75
N TYR A 99 -7.07 -11.11 4.36
CA TYR A 99 -7.89 -12.10 3.66
C TYR A 99 -8.95 -11.35 2.83
N PRO A 100 -9.08 -11.59 1.52
CA PRO A 100 -10.02 -10.82 0.70
C PRO A 100 -11.48 -11.03 1.09
N GLY A 101 -12.25 -9.94 1.14
CA GLY A 101 -13.69 -10.00 1.42
C GLY A 101 -14.03 -10.16 2.91
N THR A 102 -13.18 -9.66 3.81
CA THR A 102 -13.42 -9.66 5.27
C THR A 102 -14.00 -8.35 5.81
N TRP A 103 -14.21 -7.35 4.94
CA TRP A 103 -14.83 -6.08 5.31
C TRP A 103 -16.25 -5.91 4.72
N PRO A 104 -17.24 -5.43 5.49
CA PRO A 104 -17.19 -5.25 6.95
C PRO A 104 -17.12 -6.61 7.67
N ARG A 105 -16.49 -6.64 8.84
CA ARG A 105 -16.35 -7.85 9.66
C ARG A 105 -17.72 -8.47 9.98
N ASP A 106 -17.80 -9.80 9.96
CA ASP A 106 -19.02 -10.58 10.24
C ASP A 106 -18.87 -11.70 11.28
N PHE A 107 -17.82 -11.63 12.12
CA PHE A 107 -17.57 -12.52 13.26
C PHE A 107 -16.88 -11.72 14.37
N SER A 108 -17.14 -11.99 15.65
CA SER A 108 -16.67 -11.18 16.80
C SER A 108 -15.46 -11.74 17.54
N CYS A 109 -15.19 -13.04 17.47
CA CYS A 109 -14.13 -13.69 18.22
C CYS A 109 -12.84 -13.79 17.41
N GLY A 110 -12.05 -12.72 17.38
CA GLY A 110 -10.76 -12.73 16.70
C GLY A 110 -10.17 -11.37 16.35
N ILE A 111 -9.15 -11.43 15.49
CA ILE A 111 -8.50 -10.26 14.89
C ILE A 111 -8.82 -10.22 13.40
N VAL A 112 -9.14 -9.04 12.89
CA VAL A 112 -9.22 -8.75 11.46
C VAL A 112 -8.29 -7.59 11.16
N PHE A 113 -7.38 -7.80 10.23
CA PHE A 113 -6.58 -6.75 9.61
C PHE A 113 -6.86 -6.77 8.12
N ASP A 114 -7.68 -5.83 7.62
CA ASP A 114 -8.08 -5.73 6.22
C ASP A 114 -7.73 -4.32 5.70
N GLN A 115 -7.33 -4.19 4.43
CA GLN A 115 -7.21 -2.86 3.81
C GLN A 115 -8.57 -2.26 3.44
N GLY A 116 -9.69 -2.82 3.87
CA GLY A 116 -11.02 -2.36 3.48
C GLY A 116 -11.35 -2.73 2.04
N GLY A 117 -11.04 -3.97 1.65
CA GLY A 117 -11.27 -4.48 0.30
C GLY A 117 -10.11 -4.21 -0.66
N ASN A 118 -9.93 -5.11 -1.62
CA ASN A 118 -8.93 -4.95 -2.66
C ASN A 118 -9.54 -4.09 -3.79
N LEU A 119 -9.09 -2.84 -3.94
CA LEU A 119 -9.32 -1.95 -5.10
C LEU A 119 -10.70 -1.26 -5.24
N PRO A 120 -10.75 0.08 -5.04
CA PRO A 120 -9.86 0.85 -4.18
C PRO A 120 -10.06 0.42 -2.73
N SER A 121 -9.00 0.49 -1.93
CA SER A 121 -9.13 0.34 -0.48
C SER A 121 -10.15 1.36 0.05
N LEU A 122 -11.07 0.92 0.91
CA LEU A 122 -12.02 1.83 1.57
C LEU A 122 -11.34 2.85 2.49
N PHE A 123 -10.09 2.59 2.89
CA PHE A 123 -9.34 3.36 3.88
C PHE A 123 -8.21 4.20 3.28
N ARG A 124 -7.71 3.87 2.08
CA ARG A 124 -6.63 4.64 1.46
C ARG A 124 -7.09 6.06 1.13
N LEU A 125 -6.32 7.05 1.58
CA LEU A 125 -6.59 8.45 1.29
C LEU A 125 -6.09 8.83 -0.09
N ALA A 126 -4.88 8.38 -0.44
CA ALA A 126 -4.20 8.68 -1.69
C ALA A 126 -3.37 7.50 -2.20
N MET A 127 -3.47 7.21 -3.50
CA MET A 127 -2.68 6.23 -4.21
C MET A 127 -1.24 6.69 -4.33
N ALA A 128 -0.27 5.77 -4.29
CA ALA A 128 1.15 6.08 -4.50
C ALA A 128 1.36 6.89 -5.78
N GLN A 129 2.34 7.79 -5.76
CA GLN A 129 2.58 8.71 -6.88
C GLN A 129 4.07 8.95 -7.09
N VAL A 130 4.47 8.90 -8.35
CA VAL A 130 5.76 9.43 -8.80
C VAL A 130 5.57 10.87 -9.28
N HIS A 131 6.37 11.76 -8.72
CA HIS A 131 6.51 13.16 -9.12
C HIS A 131 7.83 13.33 -9.87
N LEU A 132 7.83 13.99 -11.03
CA LEU A 132 9.03 14.11 -11.85
C LEU A 132 9.22 15.45 -12.55
N VAL A 133 10.46 15.71 -12.93
CA VAL A 133 10.84 16.78 -13.87
C VAL A 133 11.31 16.09 -15.16
N GLY A 134 10.73 16.46 -16.28
CA GLY A 134 11.02 15.89 -17.60
C GLY A 134 9.88 15.06 -18.18
N GLU A 135 10.23 14.01 -18.93
CA GLU A 135 9.26 13.17 -19.63
C GLU A 135 8.35 12.39 -18.66
N ARG A 136 7.04 12.47 -18.90
CA ARG A 136 6.06 11.69 -18.14
C ARG A 136 6.30 10.21 -18.35
N VAL A 137 6.26 9.47 -17.25
CA VAL A 137 6.35 8.02 -17.25
C VAL A 137 4.99 7.48 -16.85
N GLU A 138 4.45 6.59 -17.68
CA GLU A 138 3.38 5.70 -17.26
C GLU A 138 3.99 4.50 -16.56
N TYR A 139 3.49 4.19 -15.38
CA TYR A 139 3.90 3.02 -14.64
C TYR A 139 2.67 2.20 -14.25
N VAL A 140 2.87 0.89 -14.13
CA VAL A 140 1.80 -0.03 -13.75
C VAL A 140 1.58 0.09 -12.25
N GLY A 141 0.65 0.96 -11.85
CA GLY A 141 0.25 1.14 -10.44
C GLY A 141 -0.54 -0.05 -9.87
N GLY A 142 -0.77 -1.10 -10.65
CA GLY A 142 -1.45 -2.31 -10.21
C GLY A 142 -2.03 -3.15 -11.34
N MET A 143 -2.89 -4.09 -10.96
CA MET A 143 -3.39 -5.16 -11.84
C MET A 143 -4.42 -4.66 -12.89
N HIS A 144 -4.88 -3.40 -12.82
CA HIS A 144 -5.97 -2.87 -13.66
C HIS A 144 -5.83 -1.38 -14.05
N GLY A 145 -4.60 -0.84 -14.21
CA GLY A 145 -4.42 0.51 -14.74
C GLY A 145 -2.99 1.03 -14.78
N THR A 146 -2.70 1.90 -15.75
CA THR A 146 -1.50 2.75 -15.75
C THR A 146 -1.76 3.98 -14.89
N VAL A 147 -0.81 4.31 -14.02
CA VAL A 147 -0.80 5.57 -13.29
C VAL A 147 0.25 6.45 -13.95
N GLY A 148 -0.15 7.64 -14.37
CA GLY A 148 0.78 8.62 -14.93
C GLY A 148 1.57 9.31 -13.82
N SER A 149 2.86 9.53 -14.03
CA SER A 149 3.64 10.44 -13.20
C SER A 149 3.06 11.86 -13.22
N MET A 150 3.20 12.57 -12.10
CA MET A 150 2.83 13.97 -11.98
C MET A 150 4.03 14.86 -12.24
N GLU A 151 3.87 15.82 -13.15
CA GLU A 151 4.90 16.81 -13.45
C GLU A 151 5.14 17.72 -12.24
N VAL A 152 6.41 18.00 -11.95
CA VAL A 152 6.88 19.03 -11.04
C VAL A 152 7.53 20.10 -11.88
N ARG A 153 7.00 21.32 -11.79
CA ARG A 153 7.62 22.48 -12.43
C ARG A 153 8.59 23.11 -11.46
N LEU A 154 9.84 23.21 -11.88
CA LEU A 154 10.88 23.84 -11.09
C LEU A 154 11.11 25.29 -11.53
N SER A 155 11.29 26.15 -10.55
CA SER A 155 11.73 27.54 -10.73
C SER A 155 12.78 27.89 -9.68
N PRO A 156 13.57 28.96 -9.86
CA PRO A 156 14.41 29.48 -8.81
C PRO A 156 13.66 29.67 -7.49
N ALA A 157 14.26 29.22 -6.38
CA ALA A 157 13.63 29.30 -5.06
C ALA A 157 13.46 30.76 -4.61
N ARG A 158 12.25 31.15 -4.20
CA ARG A 158 11.92 32.51 -3.78
C ARG A 158 11.03 32.51 -2.53
N GLY A 159 11.27 33.47 -1.64
CA GLY A 159 10.46 33.66 -0.42
C GLY A 159 10.67 32.60 0.67
N TRP A 160 11.76 31.82 0.59
CA TRP A 160 12.11 30.84 1.62
C TRP A 160 12.87 31.49 2.78
N LYS A 161 12.50 31.13 4.00
CA LYS A 161 13.22 31.53 5.21
C LYS A 161 14.44 30.64 5.42
N GLY A 162 15.62 31.25 5.56
CA GLY A 162 16.87 30.55 5.89
C GLY A 162 17.59 29.92 4.71
N LEU A 163 17.38 30.42 3.47
CA LEU A 163 18.17 29.96 2.33
C LEU A 163 19.64 30.38 2.50
N PRO A 164 20.60 29.45 2.41
CA PRO A 164 22.01 29.80 2.39
C PRO A 164 22.39 30.37 1.01
N PRO A 165 23.39 31.28 0.94
CA PRO A 165 24.06 31.60 -0.30
C PRO A 165 24.58 30.32 -0.96
N SER A 166 24.27 30.12 -2.23
CA SER A 166 24.66 28.92 -2.97
C SER A 166 24.80 29.18 -4.46
N ASN A 167 25.65 28.39 -5.11
CA ASN A 167 25.84 28.38 -6.55
C ASN A 167 25.90 26.91 -7.01
N PRO A 168 24.98 26.42 -7.87
CA PRO A 168 23.84 27.16 -8.46
C PRO A 168 22.82 27.61 -7.40
N GLU A 169 21.83 28.42 -7.78
CA GLU A 169 20.75 28.82 -6.86
C GLU A 169 19.81 27.62 -6.59
N PRO A 170 19.20 27.52 -5.39
CA PRO A 170 18.25 26.45 -5.10
C PRO A 170 17.03 26.54 -6.02
N LEU A 171 16.45 25.39 -6.38
CA LEU A 171 15.22 25.32 -7.18
C LEU A 171 14.05 24.87 -6.32
N GLU A 172 12.88 25.45 -6.54
CA GLU A 172 11.64 25.08 -5.87
C GLU A 172 10.61 24.52 -6.86
N GLY A 173 9.72 23.67 -6.37
CA GLY A 173 8.52 23.24 -7.04
C GLY A 173 7.41 22.92 -6.04
N GLU A 174 6.23 22.56 -6.55
CA GLU A 174 5.09 22.17 -5.73
C GLU A 174 4.63 20.76 -6.11
N ILE A 175 4.18 20.00 -5.11
CA ILE A 175 3.50 18.72 -5.29
C ILE A 175 2.21 18.71 -4.47
N SER A 176 1.20 18.04 -5.01
CA SER A 176 -0.08 17.86 -4.33
C SER A 176 -0.32 16.38 -4.06
N ILE A 177 -0.70 16.08 -2.82
CA ILE A 177 -1.29 14.79 -2.45
C ILE A 177 -2.80 14.94 -2.69
N THR A 178 -3.34 14.14 -3.60
CA THR A 178 -4.75 14.12 -3.99
C THR A 178 -5.43 12.85 -3.53
N THR A 179 -6.76 12.86 -3.49
CA THR A 179 -7.56 11.64 -3.31
C THR A 179 -7.25 10.60 -4.39
N ASP A 180 -7.53 9.32 -4.11
CA ASP A 180 -7.34 8.20 -5.06
C ASP A 180 -7.91 8.43 -6.47
N ASP A 181 -9.05 9.12 -6.56
CA ASP A 181 -9.70 9.49 -7.83
C ASP A 181 -9.13 10.75 -8.50
N ASN A 182 -8.08 11.33 -7.90
CA ASN A 182 -7.43 12.58 -8.28
C ASN A 182 -8.36 13.80 -8.33
N LYS A 183 -9.55 13.75 -7.71
CA LYS A 183 -10.53 14.85 -7.78
C LYS A 183 -10.35 15.93 -6.73
N ARG A 184 -9.64 15.65 -5.62
CA ARG A 184 -9.51 16.58 -4.50
C ARG A 184 -8.09 16.64 -3.97
N GLU A 185 -7.55 17.85 -3.81
CA GLU A 185 -6.29 18.09 -3.09
C GLU A 185 -6.50 17.90 -1.59
N LEU A 186 -5.65 17.06 -0.99
CA LEU A 186 -5.63 16.75 0.44
C LEU A 186 -4.52 17.53 1.16
N LEU A 187 -3.35 17.66 0.54
CA LEU A 187 -2.20 18.36 1.09
C LEU A 187 -1.29 18.86 -0.04
N ARG A 188 -0.96 20.14 -0.01
CA ARG A 188 0.07 20.75 -0.86
C ARG A 188 1.40 20.81 -0.12
N LEU A 189 2.48 20.48 -0.82
CA LEU A 189 3.85 20.49 -0.30
C LEU A 189 4.78 21.22 -1.28
N PHE A 190 5.85 21.79 -0.73
CA PHE A 190 6.93 22.39 -1.48
C PHE A 190 8.09 21.40 -1.57
N VAL A 191 8.69 21.34 -2.76
CA VAL A 191 9.91 20.59 -3.04
C VAL A 191 11.03 21.61 -3.24
N LEU A 192 12.15 21.46 -2.54
CA LEU A 192 13.32 22.33 -2.67
C LEU A 192 14.56 21.50 -3.00
N LEU A 193 15.13 21.73 -4.18
CA LEU A 193 16.39 21.15 -4.60
C LEU A 193 17.53 22.04 -4.10
N MET A 194 18.33 21.49 -3.20
CA MET A 194 19.47 22.16 -2.60
C MET A 194 20.78 21.70 -3.24
N PRO A 195 21.60 22.64 -3.74
CA PRO A 195 22.92 22.33 -4.26
C PRO A 195 23.95 22.21 -3.15
N GLU A 196 24.91 21.33 -3.38
CA GLU A 196 26.08 21.09 -2.54
C GLU A 196 27.29 20.89 -3.45
N ARG A 197 28.37 21.65 -3.22
CA ARG A 197 29.59 21.62 -4.04
C ARG A 197 29.31 21.79 -5.55
N GLY A 198 28.43 22.73 -5.91
CA GLY A 198 28.11 23.07 -7.30
C GLY A 198 27.15 22.10 -8.01
N ARG A 199 26.53 21.15 -7.30
CA ARG A 199 25.61 20.15 -7.87
C ARG A 199 24.39 19.97 -6.98
N TYR A 200 23.21 19.80 -7.57
CA TYR A 200 22.02 19.42 -6.79
C TYR A 200 22.21 18.02 -6.22
N ARG A 201 22.05 17.90 -4.90
CA ARG A 201 22.25 16.64 -4.16
C ARG A 201 21.13 16.32 -3.19
N LYS A 202 20.49 17.36 -2.64
CA LYS A 202 19.48 17.20 -1.59
C LYS A 202 18.13 17.68 -2.09
N VAL A 203 17.08 16.96 -1.74
CA VAL A 203 15.69 17.38 -1.90
C VAL A 203 15.07 17.52 -0.53
N LEU A 204 14.57 18.72 -0.22
CA LEU A 204 13.80 18.96 0.99
C LEU A 204 12.32 19.00 0.62
N ILE A 205 11.49 18.38 1.44
CA ILE A 205 10.03 18.44 1.32
C ILE A 205 9.50 19.25 2.49
N ASN A 206 8.72 20.30 2.24
CA ASN A 206 8.25 21.20 3.29
C ASN A 206 6.76 21.51 3.16
N ARG A 207 6.10 21.79 4.29
CA ARG A 207 4.71 22.30 4.30
C ARG A 207 4.62 23.80 4.02
N ARG A 208 5.72 24.52 4.26
CA ARG A 208 5.86 25.97 4.10
C ARG A 208 7.27 26.26 3.61
N LYS A 209 7.47 27.41 2.96
CA LYS A 209 8.79 27.87 2.49
C LYS A 209 9.70 28.30 3.66
N ASP A 210 10.13 27.35 4.49
CA ASP A 210 10.96 27.57 5.68
C ASP A 210 11.91 26.38 5.89
N LEU A 211 13.22 26.62 5.82
CA LEU A 211 14.24 25.57 5.92
C LEU A 211 14.43 25.01 7.32
N ARG A 212 13.86 25.65 8.35
CA ARG A 212 14.06 25.22 9.75
C ARG A 212 13.31 23.93 10.09
N ASN A 213 12.20 23.66 9.41
CA ASN A 213 11.32 22.53 9.71
C ASN A 213 10.91 21.79 8.42
N PRO A 214 11.86 21.17 7.70
CA PRO A 214 11.51 20.28 6.60
C PRO A 214 10.74 19.08 7.15
N LEU A 215 9.79 18.56 6.35
CA LEU A 215 9.19 17.26 6.63
C LEU A 215 10.24 16.16 6.50
N CYS A 216 11.07 16.23 5.46
CA CYS A 216 12.21 15.36 5.28
C CYS A 216 13.27 16.00 4.38
N VAL A 217 14.49 15.47 4.47
CA VAL A 217 15.61 15.77 3.60
C VAL A 217 16.07 14.46 2.97
N LEU A 218 16.22 14.43 1.65
CA LEU A 218 16.49 13.23 0.89
C LEU A 218 17.73 13.40 0.02
N GLU A 219 18.51 12.34 -0.08
CA GLU A 219 19.55 12.13 -1.09
C GLU A 219 19.15 10.95 -1.99
N GLU A 220 19.75 10.86 -3.18
CA GLU A 220 19.38 9.85 -4.17
C GLU A 220 19.49 8.43 -3.60
N GLY A 221 18.45 7.61 -3.83
CA GLY A 221 18.29 6.26 -3.27
C GLY A 221 17.66 6.23 -1.88
N GLY A 222 17.68 7.35 -1.15
CA GLY A 222 17.21 7.45 0.23
C GLY A 222 15.69 7.46 0.36
N TRP A 223 15.21 6.86 1.45
CA TRP A 223 13.84 6.98 1.94
C TRP A 223 13.79 8.00 3.09
N SER A 224 12.66 8.71 3.21
CA SER A 224 12.34 9.39 4.46
C SER A 224 11.84 8.38 5.49
N ASP A 225 11.89 8.76 6.76
CA ASP A 225 11.02 8.17 7.76
C ASP A 225 9.54 8.31 7.36
N PHE A 226 8.67 7.56 8.03
CA PHE A 226 7.25 7.76 7.89
C PHE A 226 6.85 9.12 8.44
N LEU A 227 6.21 9.91 7.59
CA LEU A 227 5.60 11.18 7.92
C LEU A 227 4.16 10.93 8.29
N VAL A 228 3.72 11.51 9.41
CA VAL A 228 2.33 11.41 9.87
C VAL A 228 1.69 12.79 9.79
N HIS A 229 0.52 12.85 9.18
CA HIS A 229 -0.24 14.09 9.04
C HIS A 229 -1.74 13.86 9.27
N THR A 230 -2.42 14.88 9.80
CA THR A 230 -3.87 14.88 9.98
C THR A 230 -4.53 15.50 8.75
N PHE A 231 -5.23 14.68 7.97
CA PHE A 231 -5.92 15.09 6.75
C PHE A 231 -7.41 15.31 7.00
N ARG A 232 -8.02 16.22 6.23
CA ARG A 232 -9.48 16.36 6.15
C ARG A 232 -10.01 15.49 5.00
N TRP A 233 -10.55 14.32 5.31
CA TRP A 233 -11.00 13.34 4.32
C TRP A 233 -12.41 12.84 4.64
N LYS A 234 -13.30 12.81 3.64
CA LYS A 234 -14.72 12.42 3.78
C LYS A 234 -15.45 13.11 4.95
N GLY A 235 -15.15 14.39 5.19
CA GLY A 235 -15.77 15.16 6.28
C GLY A 235 -15.27 14.81 7.69
N ARG A 236 -14.20 14.02 7.81
CA ARG A 236 -13.56 13.65 9.08
C ARG A 236 -12.09 14.06 9.09
N SER A 237 -11.53 14.17 10.29
CA SER A 237 -10.09 14.33 10.48
C SER A 237 -9.49 12.94 10.63
N VAL A 238 -8.50 12.61 9.80
CA VAL A 238 -7.89 11.28 9.77
C VAL A 238 -6.38 11.43 9.88
N LYS A 239 -5.78 10.80 10.90
CA LYS A 239 -4.32 10.71 11.03
C LYS A 239 -3.83 9.61 10.10
N ALA A 240 -2.95 9.97 9.17
CA ALA A 240 -2.46 9.05 8.15
C ALA A 240 -0.96 9.22 7.92
N ALA A 241 -0.32 8.12 7.55
CA ALA A 241 1.11 8.04 7.31
C ALA A 241 1.43 7.87 5.83
N PHE A 242 2.58 8.40 5.44
CA PHE A 242 3.17 8.27 4.10
C PHE A 242 4.66 8.54 4.18
N ARG A 243 5.41 8.20 3.14
CA ARG A 243 6.84 8.49 3.07
C ARG A 243 7.28 8.77 1.63
N PHE A 244 8.47 9.32 1.50
CA PHE A 244 9.08 9.64 0.21
C PHE A 244 10.32 8.79 -0.05
N LYS A 245 10.59 8.55 -1.33
CA LYS A 245 11.88 8.06 -1.82
C LYS A 245 12.38 8.97 -2.92
N LEU A 246 13.60 9.46 -2.81
CA LEU A 246 14.26 10.11 -3.93
C LEU A 246 14.89 9.04 -4.81
N MET A 247 14.28 8.79 -5.98
CA MET A 247 14.76 7.76 -6.91
C MET A 247 15.85 8.28 -7.85
N LEU A 248 15.79 9.55 -8.21
CA LEU A 248 16.73 10.19 -9.12
C LEU A 248 16.78 11.70 -8.86
N LEU A 249 17.98 12.26 -8.83
CA LEU A 249 18.22 13.69 -8.92
C LEU A 249 19.45 13.95 -9.80
N SER A 250 19.27 14.63 -10.93
CA SER A 250 20.43 14.98 -11.75
C SER A 250 21.29 16.05 -11.06
N PRO A 251 22.61 16.04 -11.26
CA PRO A 251 23.50 17.09 -10.75
C PRO A 251 23.14 18.50 -11.21
N ARG A 252 22.42 18.63 -12.33
CA ARG A 252 21.95 19.89 -12.94
C ARG A 252 20.58 20.33 -12.46
N GLY A 253 19.83 19.48 -11.75
CA GLY A 253 18.47 19.78 -11.28
C GLY A 253 17.41 19.73 -12.39
N ASP A 254 17.77 19.29 -13.60
CA ASP A 254 16.89 19.15 -14.76
C ASP A 254 16.16 17.80 -14.82
N LYS A 255 16.49 16.85 -13.93
CA LYS A 255 15.76 15.59 -13.76
C LYS A 255 15.54 15.32 -12.28
N LEU A 256 14.30 14.98 -11.93
CA LEU A 256 13.88 14.57 -10.60
C LEU A 256 12.93 13.39 -10.76
N ARG A 257 13.07 12.38 -9.92
CA ARG A 257 12.04 11.35 -9.69
C ARG A 257 11.87 11.15 -8.19
N LEU A 258 10.76 11.63 -7.67
CA LEU A 258 10.39 11.56 -6.27
C LEU A 258 9.17 10.65 -6.15
N TYR A 259 9.34 9.50 -5.53
CA TYR A 259 8.24 8.61 -5.20
C TYR A 259 7.64 8.99 -3.86
N ARG A 260 6.32 8.94 -3.76
CA ARG A 260 5.53 9.11 -2.55
C ARG A 260 4.65 7.89 -2.39
N SER A 261 4.74 7.23 -1.22
CA SER A 261 3.96 6.02 -0.94
C SER A 261 2.46 6.27 -0.96
N GLU A 262 1.65 5.23 -0.85
CA GLU A 262 0.24 5.41 -0.50
C GLU A 262 0.12 6.16 0.83
N VAL A 263 -1.01 6.85 1.00
CA VAL A 263 -1.38 7.52 2.25
C VAL A 263 -2.46 6.68 2.92
N TYR A 264 -2.12 6.03 4.04
CA TYR A 264 -3.03 5.18 4.80
C TYR A 264 -3.24 5.72 6.21
N PRO A 265 -4.44 5.57 6.79
CA PRO A 265 -4.66 5.83 8.21
C PRO A 265 -3.66 5.07 9.09
N VAL A 266 -3.42 5.57 10.30
CA VAL A 266 -2.64 4.86 11.33
C VAL A 266 -3.52 4.19 12.38
N GLU A 267 -4.84 4.22 12.17
CA GLU A 267 -5.87 3.77 13.10
C GLU A 267 -7.13 3.34 12.32
N GLY A 268 -7.96 2.49 12.94
CA GLY A 268 -9.35 2.30 12.52
C GLY A 268 -9.62 1.41 11.30
N PHE A 269 -8.66 0.59 10.84
CA PHE A 269 -8.88 -0.41 9.77
C PHE A 269 -8.62 -1.85 10.22
N SER A 270 -8.65 -2.09 11.53
CA SER A 270 -8.59 -3.42 12.13
C SER A 270 -9.71 -3.64 13.15
N TYR A 271 -9.87 -4.89 13.55
CA TYR A 271 -10.65 -5.28 14.72
C TYR A 271 -9.83 -6.25 15.58
N PRO A 272 -9.91 -6.18 16.93
CA PRO A 272 -10.54 -5.09 17.71
C PRO A 272 -9.87 -3.73 17.46
N GLU A 273 -10.50 -2.67 17.95
CA GLU A 273 -9.89 -1.33 17.98
C GLU A 273 -8.57 -1.37 18.77
N GLY A 274 -7.59 -0.57 18.37
CA GLY A 274 -6.25 -0.57 18.98
C GLY A 274 -5.21 -1.47 18.29
N ILE A 275 -5.64 -2.50 17.54
CA ILE A 275 -4.71 -3.42 16.86
C ILE A 275 -3.92 -2.71 15.75
N THR A 276 -4.54 -1.77 15.04
CA THR A 276 -3.85 -1.03 13.96
C THR A 276 -2.72 -0.18 14.55
N GLU A 277 -2.97 0.42 15.69
CA GLU A 277 -2.08 1.30 16.43
C GLU A 277 -0.90 0.48 16.95
N GLU A 278 -1.18 -0.65 17.61
CA GLU A 278 -0.14 -1.60 18.07
C GLU A 278 0.73 -2.09 16.90
N LEU A 279 0.12 -2.47 15.78
CA LEU A 279 0.85 -2.88 14.58
C LEU A 279 1.67 -1.73 13.99
N THR A 280 1.15 -0.51 14.00
CA THR A 280 1.86 0.67 13.49
C THR A 280 3.06 1.01 14.37
N GLU A 281 2.94 0.88 15.68
CA GLU A 281 4.02 1.11 16.64
C GLU A 281 5.13 0.06 16.52
N ASN A 282 4.78 -1.21 16.33
CA ASN A 282 5.75 -2.32 16.31
C ASN A 282 6.32 -2.63 14.91
N CYS A 283 5.54 -2.42 13.85
CA CYS A 283 5.89 -2.79 12.48
C CYS A 283 6.05 -1.58 11.55
N GLY A 284 5.67 -0.39 12.00
CA GLY A 284 5.58 0.82 11.18
C GLY A 284 4.24 0.93 10.45
N PRO A 285 3.95 2.13 9.89
CA PRO A 285 2.69 2.36 9.19
C PRO A 285 2.50 1.51 7.94
N TYR A 286 1.24 1.28 7.63
CA TYR A 286 0.86 0.38 6.55
C TYR A 286 1.10 0.96 5.15
N ILE A 287 1.58 0.11 4.24
CA ILE A 287 1.64 0.38 2.80
C ILE A 287 1.13 -0.86 2.06
N GLY A 288 0.10 -0.70 1.21
CA GLY A 288 -0.51 -1.79 0.47
C GLY A 288 0.31 -2.25 -0.75
N THR A 289 0.98 -1.31 -1.42
CA THR A 289 1.83 -1.56 -2.60
C THR A 289 3.16 -0.80 -2.50
N PRO A 290 4.10 -1.25 -1.67
CA PRO A 290 5.34 -0.51 -1.37
C PRO A 290 6.39 -0.50 -2.50
N GLY A 291 6.21 -1.33 -3.54
CA GLY A 291 7.19 -1.52 -4.61
C GLY A 291 6.58 -1.86 -5.96
N ARG A 292 5.34 -1.39 -6.21
CA ARG A 292 4.81 -1.27 -7.57
C ARG A 292 5.06 0.15 -8.08
#